data_AF-A0A966HBW9-F1
#
_entry.id   AF-A0A966HBW9-F1
#
_cell.length_a   1.000
_cell.length_b   1.000
_cell.length_c   1.000
_cell.angle_alpha   90.00
_cell.angle_beta   90.00
_cell.angle_gamma   90.00
#
_symmetry.space_group_name_H-M   'P 1'
#
loop_
_entity.id
_entity.type
_entity.pdbx_description
1 polymer ?
#
loop_
_entity_poly.entity_id
_entity_poly.type
_entity_poly.pdbx_seq_one_letter_code
_entity_poly.pdbx_strand_id
1 'polypeptide(L)'
;MKQQGKYITEQEILDKLGLSGASRDSQSDLLDNFYAVVELRVLGSLSEIITAEQIDCLEQVEREGATKEDLLDWLGDNVADARDMIDVVARDYIEELSEKTSKLCDFDQIKI
;
A
#
# COMPACT_ATOMS: atom_id res chain seq x y z
N MET A 1 18.97 -3.13 16.35
CA MET A 1 18.94 -2.46 15.03
C MET A 1 17.56 -2.72 14.47
N LYS A 2 16.64 -1.75 14.54
CA LYS A 2 15.34 -1.90 13.86
C LYS A 2 15.65 -1.91 12.37
N GLN A 3 15.27 -2.97 11.65
CA GLN A 3 15.36 -2.96 10.20
C GLN A 3 14.45 -1.82 9.74
N GLN A 4 15.02 -0.80 9.11
CA GLN A 4 14.22 0.17 8.38
C GLN A 4 13.65 -0.60 7.18
N GLY A 5 12.42 -1.11 7.32
CA GLY A 5 11.69 -1.75 6.24
C GLY A 5 11.52 -0.73 5.13
N LYS A 6 12.10 -1.02 3.96
CA LYS A 6 11.85 -0.23 2.76
C LYS A 6 10.46 -0.61 2.27
N TYR A 7 9.60 0.38 2.05
CA TYR A 7 8.28 0.17 1.45
C TYR A 7 8.40 -0.64 0.16
N ILE A 8 7.42 -1.51 -0.09
CA ILE A 8 7.37 -2.25 -1.35
C ILE A 8 7.35 -1.28 -2.53
N THR A 9 8.17 -1.57 -3.54
CA THR A 9 8.30 -0.72 -4.73
C THR A 9 7.21 -1.03 -5.76
N GLU A 10 6.89 -0.06 -6.62
CA GLU A 10 5.98 -0.23 -7.75
C GLU A 10 6.37 -1.44 -8.63
N GLN A 11 7.67 -1.60 -8.91
CA GLN A 11 8.16 -2.71 -9.70
C GLN A 11 7.89 -4.06 -9.02
N GLU A 12 8.06 -4.16 -7.71
CA GLU A 12 7.75 -5.38 -6.96
C GLU A 12 6.25 -5.68 -6.94
N ILE A 13 5.39 -4.66 -6.90
CA ILE A 13 3.93 -4.82 -7.01
C ILE A 13 3.59 -5.39 -8.41
N LEU A 14 4.10 -4.75 -9.46
CA LEU A 14 3.85 -5.16 -10.85
C LEU A 14 4.37 -6.57 -11.15
N ASP A 15 5.58 -6.90 -10.66
CA ASP A 15 6.18 -8.22 -10.85
C ASP A 15 5.35 -9.31 -10.17
N LYS A 16 4.92 -9.08 -8.92
CA LYS A 16 4.10 -10.05 -8.19
C LYS A 16 2.72 -10.24 -8.80
N LEU A 17 2.17 -9.21 -9.44
CA LEU A 17 0.88 -9.28 -10.12
C LEU A 17 1.00 -9.72 -11.59
N GLY A 18 2.20 -9.96 -12.09
CA GLY A 18 2.44 -10.40 -13.48
C GLY A 18 2.16 -9.31 -14.53
N LEU A 19 2.20 -8.04 -14.15
CA LEU A 19 1.83 -6.89 -15.00
C LEU A 19 3.03 -6.07 -15.49
N SER A 20 4.26 -6.52 -15.26
CA SER A 20 5.48 -5.83 -15.71
C SER A 20 5.59 -5.68 -17.22
N GLY A 21 4.90 -6.53 -17.99
CA GLY A 21 4.80 -6.45 -19.44
C GLY A 21 3.56 -5.72 -19.98
N ALA A 22 2.68 -5.20 -19.10
CA ALA A 22 1.47 -4.49 -19.49
C ALA A 22 1.77 -3.09 -20.04
N SER A 23 0.77 -2.43 -20.63
CA SER A 23 0.90 -1.03 -21.06
C SER A 23 1.10 -0.11 -19.85
N ARG A 24 1.74 1.04 -20.07
CA ARG A 24 1.95 2.04 -19.02
C ARG A 24 0.63 2.52 -18.40
N ASP A 25 -0.39 2.72 -19.23
CA ASP A 25 -1.70 3.17 -18.76
C ASP A 25 -2.31 2.12 -17.82
N SER A 26 -2.27 0.84 -18.18
CA SER A 26 -2.77 -0.24 -17.32
C SER A 26 -1.95 -0.43 -16.04
N GLN A 27 -0.64 -0.20 -16.10
CA GLN A 27 0.22 -0.19 -14.90
C GLN A 27 -0.14 0.97 -13.98
N SER A 28 -0.34 2.17 -14.54
CA SER A 28 -0.75 3.36 -13.78
C SER A 28 -2.10 3.17 -13.11
N ASP A 29 -3.12 2.75 -13.86
CA ASP A 29 -4.47 2.53 -13.32
C ASP A 29 -4.48 1.50 -12.18
N LEU A 30 -3.68 0.44 -12.32
CA LEU A 30 -3.52 -0.58 -11.28
C LEU A 30 -2.83 -0.01 -10.04
N LEU A 31 -1.72 0.71 -10.20
CA LEU A 31 -0.96 1.28 -9.09
C LEU A 31 -1.78 2.34 -8.35
N ASP A 32 -2.52 3.19 -9.06
CA ASP A 32 -3.41 4.18 -8.46
C ASP A 32 -4.49 3.51 -7.59
N ASN A 33 -5.14 2.47 -8.12
CA ASN A 33 -6.10 1.68 -7.35
C ASN A 33 -5.43 0.95 -6.18
N PHE A 34 -4.25 0.40 -6.41
CA PHE A 34 -3.47 -0.30 -5.39
C PHE A 34 -3.20 0.60 -4.19
N TYR A 35 -2.63 1.77 -4.44
CA TYR A 35 -2.32 2.73 -3.41
C TYR A 35 -3.56 3.27 -2.71
N ALA A 36 -4.66 3.51 -3.43
CA ALA A 36 -5.91 3.95 -2.82
C ALA A 36 -6.48 2.93 -1.83
N VAL A 37 -6.45 1.64 -2.17
CA VAL A 37 -6.95 0.57 -1.28
C VAL A 37 -6.03 0.36 -0.08
N VAL A 38 -4.70 0.35 -0.30
CA VAL A 38 -3.72 0.25 0.79
C VAL A 38 -3.87 1.43 1.75
N GLU A 39 -3.99 2.65 1.23
CA GLU A 39 -4.18 3.85 2.04
C GLU A 39 -5.42 3.75 2.93
N LEU A 40 -6.57 3.35 2.39
CA LEU A 40 -7.80 3.19 3.18
C LEU A 40 -7.65 2.14 4.28
N ARG A 41 -7.00 1.01 3.98
CA ARG A 41 -6.77 -0.06 4.96
C ARG A 41 -5.80 0.38 6.06
N VAL A 42 -4.71 1.04 5.67
CA VAL A 42 -3.72 1.61 6.60
C VAL A 42 -4.38 2.63 7.51
N LEU A 43 -5.18 3.56 6.98
CA LEU A 43 -5.92 4.54 7.80
C LEU A 43 -6.86 3.84 8.80
N GLY A 44 -7.56 2.79 8.37
CA GLY A 44 -8.37 1.96 9.26
C GLY A 44 -7.57 1.39 10.43
N SER A 45 -6.44 0.75 10.16
CA SER A 45 -5.57 0.18 11.19
C SER A 45 -4.90 1.24 12.07
N LEU A 46 -4.41 2.33 11.46
CA LEU A 46 -3.76 3.42 12.18
C LEU A 46 -4.73 4.12 13.13
N SER A 47 -6.02 4.23 12.78
CA SER A 47 -7.03 4.88 13.64
C SER A 47 -7.18 4.24 15.02
N GLU A 48 -6.77 2.97 15.19
CA GLU A 48 -6.81 2.26 16.47
C GLU A 48 -5.59 2.54 17.35
N ILE A 49 -4.48 3.01 16.77
CA ILE A 49 -3.20 3.14 17.46
C ILE A 49 -2.64 4.57 17.47
N ILE A 50 -3.11 5.43 16.56
CA ILE A 50 -2.69 6.82 16.46
C ILE A 50 -3.38 7.62 17.56
N THR A 51 -2.61 8.46 18.26
CA THR A 51 -3.15 9.34 19.29
C THR A 51 -3.66 10.65 18.69
N ALA A 52 -4.53 11.35 19.42
CA ALA A 52 -5.00 12.67 18.99
C ALA A 52 -3.84 13.68 18.82
N GLU A 53 -2.83 13.62 19.68
CA GLU A 53 -1.64 14.47 19.57
C GLU A 53 -0.84 14.17 18.30
N GLN A 54 -0.71 12.89 17.91
CA GLN A 54 -0.06 12.51 16.67
C GLN A 54 -0.85 12.94 15.44
N ILE A 55 -2.18 12.90 15.49
CA ILE A 55 -3.05 13.44 14.44
C ILE A 55 -2.81 14.95 14.29
N ASP A 56 -2.84 15.70 15.39
CA ASP A 56 -2.61 17.16 15.36
C ASP A 56 -1.22 17.50 14.76
N CYS A 57 -0.19 16.72 15.10
CA CYS A 57 1.15 16.88 14.51
C CYS A 57 1.17 16.55 13.01
N LEU A 58 0.51 15.47 12.59
CA LEU A 58 0.45 15.06 11.19
C LEU A 58 -0.27 16.12 10.34
N GLU A 59 -1.39 16.66 10.83
CA GLU A 59 -2.10 17.75 10.16
C GLU A 59 -1.25 19.02 10.05
N GLN A 60 -0.42 19.30 11.06
CA GLN A 60 0.49 20.44 11.02
C GLN A 60 1.58 20.24 9.94
N VAL A 61 2.14 19.04 9.84
CA VAL A 61 3.12 18.68 8.79
C VAL A 61 2.48 18.82 7.41
N GLU A 62 1.24 18.37 7.23
CA GLU A 62 0.50 18.55 5.98
C GLU A 62 0.30 20.03 5.62
N ARG A 63 -0.11 20.87 6.59
CA ARG A 63 -0.30 22.32 6.39
C ARG A 63 0.99 23.05 6.02
N GLU A 64 2.14 22.52 6.41
CA GLU A 64 3.46 23.06 6.07
C GLU A 64 3.90 22.71 4.64
N GLY A 65 3.07 21.96 3.90
CA GLY A 65 3.31 21.62 2.49
C GLY A 65 4.10 20.33 2.31
N ALA A 66 4.07 19.44 3.31
CA ALA A 66 4.67 18.11 3.21
C ALA A 66 4.07 17.33 2.04
N THR A 67 4.92 16.58 1.35
CA THR A 67 4.48 15.65 0.31
C THR A 67 3.86 14.39 0.94
N LYS A 68 3.17 13.58 0.13
CA LYS A 68 2.64 12.29 0.58
C LYS A 68 3.74 11.38 1.13
N GLU A 69 4.93 11.41 0.53
CA GLU A 69 6.10 10.64 0.98
C GLU A 69 6.57 11.12 2.36
N ASP A 70 6.65 12.44 2.57
CA ASP A 70 7.00 13.02 3.86
C ASP A 70 6.00 12.63 4.97
N LEU A 71 4.69 12.61 4.65
CA LEU A 71 3.65 12.21 5.60
C LEU A 71 3.75 10.72 5.96
N LEU A 72 4.04 9.85 4.99
CA LEU A 72 4.24 8.42 5.23
C LEU A 72 5.49 8.14 6.07
N ASP A 73 6.58 8.85 5.79
CA ASP A 73 7.80 8.74 6.61
C ASP A 73 7.58 9.28 8.01
N TRP A 74 6.85 10.39 8.17
CA TRP A 74 6.48 10.91 9.47
C TRP A 74 5.68 9.87 10.26
N LEU A 75 4.66 9.24 9.65
CA LEU A 75 3.88 8.18 10.28
C LEU A 75 4.78 7.02 10.70
N GLY A 76 5.68 6.60 9.81
CA GLY A 76 6.61 5.51 10.07
C GLY A 76 7.60 5.77 11.21
N ASP A 77 7.93 7.03 11.46
CA ASP A 77 8.89 7.43 12.49
C ASP A 77 8.23 7.77 13.83
N ASN A 78 6.98 8.23 13.80
CA ASN A 78 6.28 8.78 14.97
C ASN A 78 5.14 7.92 15.49
N VAL A 79 4.58 7.02 14.68
CA VAL A 79 3.51 6.09 15.09
C VAL A 79 4.09 4.69 15.20
N ALA A 80 3.86 4.04 16.35
CA ALA A 80 4.37 2.71 16.61
C ALA A 80 3.87 1.73 15.55
N ASP A 81 4.78 0.90 15.02
CA ASP A 81 4.48 -0.16 14.06
C ASP A 81 3.83 0.31 12.73
N ALA A 82 3.75 1.61 12.45
CA ALA A 82 3.10 2.14 11.25
C ALA A 82 3.77 1.67 9.95
N ARG A 83 5.11 1.61 9.91
CA ARG A 83 5.85 1.06 8.75
C ARG A 83 5.50 -0.41 8.51
N ASP A 84 5.49 -1.20 9.58
CA ASP A 84 5.17 -2.63 9.52
C ASP A 84 3.71 -2.83 9.07
N MET A 85 2.78 -1.99 9.55
CA MET A 85 1.38 -2.02 9.11
C MET A 85 1.22 -1.71 7.62
N ILE A 86 1.89 -0.68 7.12
CA ILE A 86 1.86 -0.32 5.70
C ILE A 86 2.36 -1.49 4.85
N ASP A 87 3.49 -2.10 5.24
CA ASP A 87 4.06 -3.23 4.52
C ASP A 87 3.18 -4.48 4.58
N VAL A 88 2.57 -4.80 5.73
CA VAL A 88 1.65 -5.92 5.88
C VAL A 88 0.41 -5.72 5.03
N VAL A 89 -0.24 -4.56 5.11
CA VAL A 89 -1.44 -4.24 4.32
C VAL A 89 -1.15 -4.32 2.82
N ALA A 90 -0.01 -3.79 2.38
CA ALA A 90 0.38 -3.86 0.98
C ALA A 90 0.60 -5.32 0.53
N ARG A 91 1.28 -6.14 1.33
CA ARG A 91 1.52 -7.56 1.01
C ARG A 91 0.23 -8.37 0.97
N ASP A 92 -0.64 -8.20 1.96
CA ASP A 92 -1.93 -8.88 2.04
C ASP A 92 -2.80 -8.52 0.82
N TYR A 93 -2.77 -7.25 0.39
CA TYR A 93 -3.53 -6.84 -0.77
C TYR A 93 -2.97 -7.38 -2.09
N ILE A 94 -1.63 -7.50 -2.21
CA ILE A 94 -1.01 -8.18 -3.37
C ILE A 94 -1.42 -9.64 -3.43
N GLU A 95 -1.43 -10.34 -2.30
CA GLU A 95 -1.87 -11.75 -2.22
C GLU A 95 -3.34 -11.88 -2.64
N GLU A 96 -4.21 -11.01 -2.13
CA GLU A 96 -5.63 -10.96 -2.51
C GLU A 96 -5.82 -10.72 -4.02
N LEU A 97 -5.07 -9.79 -4.62
CA LEU A 97 -5.11 -9.51 -6.05
C LEU A 97 -4.55 -10.69 -6.88
N SER A 98 -3.47 -11.30 -6.43
CA SER A 98 -2.86 -12.48 -7.07
C SER A 98 -3.81 -13.67 -7.06
N GLU A 99 -4.56 -13.89 -5.97
CA GLU A 99 -5.58 -14.92 -5.91
C GLU A 99 -6.75 -14.63 -6.85
N LYS A 100 -7.23 -13.38 -6.88
CA LYS A 100 -8.35 -12.99 -7.76
C LYS A 100 -7.98 -13.16 -9.23
N THR A 101 -6.78 -12.78 -9.61
CA THR A 101 -6.27 -12.93 -10.99
C THR A 101 -6.07 -14.40 -11.35
N SER A 102 -5.50 -15.22 -10.46
CA SER A 102 -5.36 -16.67 -10.68
C SER A 102 -6.70 -17.36 -10.86
N LYS A 103 -7.68 -17.06 -9.99
CA LYS A 103 -9.04 -17.62 -10.07
C LYS A 103 -9.73 -17.26 -11.39
N LEU A 104 -9.47 -16.07 -11.95
CA LEU A 104 -10.02 -15.67 -13.25
C LEU A 104 -9.41 -16.49 -14.41
N CYS A 105 -8.12 -16.85 -14.34
CA CYS A 105 -7.48 -17.69 -15.35
C CYS A 105 -7.90 -19.17 -15.29
N ASP A 106 -8.33 -19.67 -14.12
CA ASP A 106 -8.81 -21.05 -13.98
C ASP A 106 -10.18 -21.29 -14.64
N PHE A 107 -10.99 -20.24 -14.86
CA PHE A 107 -12.29 -20.39 -15.52
C PHE A 107 -12.19 -20.73 -17.02
N ASP A 108 -11.07 -20.45 -17.68
CA ASP A 108 -10.84 -20.82 -19.08
C ASP A 108 -10.57 -22.32 -19.29
N GLN A 109 -10.49 -23.11 -18.20
CA GLN A 109 -10.34 -24.57 -18.27
C GLN A 109 -11.66 -25.35 -18.22
N ILE A 110 -12.82 -24.67 -18.09
CA ILE A 110 -14.12 -25.32 -18.26
C ILE A 110 -14.39 -25.49 -19.75
N LYS A 111 -13.85 -26.58 -20.31
CA LYS A 111 -14.26 -27.10 -21.63
C LYS A 111 -15.77 -27.37 -21.59
N ILE A 112 -16.55 -26.56 -22.30
CA ILE A 112 -17.89 -26.93 -22.78
C ILE A 112 -17.72 -27.82 -24.01
#